data_AF-X1M1H7-F1
#
_entry.id   AF-X1M1H7-F1
#
_cell.length_a   1.000
_cell.length_b   1.000
_cell.length_c   1.000
_cell.angle_alpha   90.00
_cell.angle_beta   90.00
_cell.angle_gamma   90.00
#
_symmetry.space_group_name_H-M   'P 1'
#
loop_
_entity.id
_entity.type
_entity.pdbx_description
1 polymer ?
#
loop_
_entity_poly.entity_id
_entity_poly.type
_entity_poly.pdbx_seq_one_letter_code
_entity_poly.pdbx_strand_id
1 'polypeptide(L)' 'DSEVIANLILASPGKSWEERIRHAMYRLQGAYSLVIMTQNKLIGVRDPMGVRPLCLGTVDNGWVIASESCALDRPGTI' A
#
# COMPACT_ATOMS: atom_id res chain seq x y z
N ASP A 1 6.28 -12.78 5.63
CA ASP A 1 6.42 -11.99 4.37
C ASP A 1 6.49 -10.49 4.58
N SER A 2 5.57 -9.85 5.31
CA SER A 2 5.58 -8.38 5.47
C SER A 2 6.90 -7.82 6.01
N GLU A 3 7.56 -8.51 6.94
CA GLU A 3 8.89 -8.14 7.43
C GLU A 3 9.98 -8.25 6.35
N VAL A 4 9.93 -9.29 5.53
CA VAL A 4 10.86 -9.47 4.40
C VAL A 4 10.67 -8.34 3.38
N ILE A 5 9.42 -7.96 3.11
CA ILE A 5 9.09 -6.84 2.22
C ILE A 5 9.56 -5.51 2.83
N ALA A 6 9.37 -5.31 4.14
CA ALA A 6 9.85 -4.13 4.84
C ALA A 6 11.38 -4.02 4.76
N ASN A 7 12.09 -5.12 5.04
CA ASN A 7 13.55 -5.18 4.91
C ASN A 7 14.02 -4.94 3.47
N LEU A 8 13.28 -5.45 2.47
CA LEU A 8 13.59 -5.18 1.06
C LEU A 8 13.41 -3.70 0.71
N ILE A 9 12.36 -3.04 1.19
CA ILE A 9 12.14 -1.59 1.02
C ILE A 9 13.27 -0.81 1.71
N LEU A 10 13.69 -1.23 2.90
CA LEU A 10 14.81 -0.61 3.62
C LEU A 10 16.16 -0.81 2.89
N ALA A 11 16.36 -1.94 2.24
CA ALA A 11 17.57 -2.20 1.44
C ALA A 11 17.51 -1.57 0.03
N SER A 12 16.36 -1.03 -0.39
CA SER A 12 16.19 -0.51 -1.75
C SER A 12 16.75 0.91 -1.91
N PRO A 13 17.35 1.22 -3.08
CA PRO A 13 17.86 2.55 -3.38
C PRO A 13 16.71 3.55 -3.59
N GLY A 14 16.98 4.82 -3.31
CA GLY A 14 16.03 5.91 -3.47
C GLY A 14 16.17 6.96 -2.38
N LYS A 15 15.87 8.21 -2.70
CA LYS A 15 15.89 9.34 -1.75
C LYS A 15 14.53 9.51 -1.05
N SER A 16 13.45 9.06 -1.69
CA SER A 16 12.09 9.10 -1.14
C SER A 16 11.54 7.71 -0.82
N TRP A 17 10.53 7.64 0.04
CA TRP A 17 9.84 6.38 0.34
C TRP A 17 9.20 5.80 -0.92
N GLU A 18 8.64 6.64 -1.78
CA GLU A 18 8.03 6.26 -3.05
C GLU A 18 9.04 5.61 -3.99
N GLU A 19 10.26 6.14 -4.08
CA GLU A 19 11.34 5.54 -4.87
C GLU A 19 11.77 4.19 -4.33
N ARG A 20 12.00 4.09 -3.02
CA ARG A 20 12.44 2.84 -2.38
C ARG A 20 11.39 1.75 -2.51
N ILE A 21 10.11 2.09 -2.28
CA ILE A 21 8.98 1.19 -2.46
C ILE A 21 8.91 0.73 -3.91
N ARG A 22 8.97 1.65 -4.89
CA ARG A 22 8.93 1.30 -6.31
C ARG A 22 10.06 0.33 -6.70
N HIS A 23 11.29 0.60 -6.25
CA HIS A 23 12.42 -0.29 -6.47
C HIS A 23 12.24 -1.67 -5.83
N ALA A 24 11.71 -1.73 -4.61
CA ALA A 24 11.39 -2.99 -3.96
C ALA A 24 10.32 -3.78 -4.72
N MET A 25 9.27 -3.10 -5.20
CA MET A 25 8.18 -3.71 -5.97
C MET A 25 8.63 -4.29 -7.30
N TYR A 26 9.63 -3.69 -7.97
CA TYR A 26 10.24 -4.28 -9.17
C TYR A 26 10.97 -5.60 -8.92
N ARG A 27 11.46 -5.83 -7.70
CA ARG A 27 12.17 -7.06 -7.32
C ARG A 27 11.25 -8.13 -6.78
N LEU A 28 10.08 -7.75 -6.26
CA LEU A 28 9.08 -8.65 -5.72
C LEU A 28 8.29 -9.32 -6.84
N GLN A 29 8.41 -10.64 -6.94
CA GLN A 29 7.55 -11.46 -7.77
C GLN A 29 6.52 -12.17 -6.87
N GLY A 30 5.24 -11.92 -7.12
CA GLY A 30 4.14 -12.53 -6.38
C GLY A 30 2.92 -11.63 -6.26
N ALA A 31 1.92 -12.11 -5.51
CA ALA A 31 0.70 -11.39 -5.21
C ALA A 31 0.80 -10.70 -3.84
N TYR A 32 0.65 -9.37 -3.80
CA TYR A 32 0.72 -8.59 -2.57
C TYR A 32 -0.18 -7.36 -2.63
N SER A 33 -0.79 -7.06 -1.49
CA SER A 33 -1.58 -5.85 -1.26
C SER A 33 -1.18 -5.34 0.11
N LEU A 34 -0.58 -4.15 0.16
CA LEU A 34 0.09 -3.61 1.35
C LEU A 34 -0.37 -2.19 1.63
N VAL A 35 -0.45 -1.85 2.91
CA VAL A 35 -0.58 -0.49 3.39
C VAL A 35 0.64 -0.17 4.24
N ILE A 36 1.36 0.88 3.87
CA ILE A 36 2.58 1.33 4.52
C ILE A 36 2.33 2.71 5.11
N MET A 37 2.60 2.86 6.40
CA MET A 37 2.49 4.15 7.08
C MET A 37 3.89 4.67 7.43
N THR A 38 4.13 5.92 7.08
CA THR A 38 5.31 6.70 7.49
C THR A 38 4.85 7.84 8.39
N GLN A 39 5.78 8.59 8.99
CA GLN A 39 5.44 9.72 9.85
C GLN A 39 4.48 10.73 9.19
N ASN A 40 4.57 10.92 7.87
CA ASN A 40 3.86 11.98 7.16
C ASN A 40 2.98 11.47 6.00
N LYS A 41 2.97 10.16 5.72
CA LYS A 41 2.28 9.60 4.54
C LYS A 41 1.71 8.22 4.82
N LEU A 42 0.52 7.96 4.26
CA LEU A 42 -0.07 6.63 4.12
C LEU A 42 0.03 6.21 2.65
N ILE A 43 0.57 5.01 2.39
CA ILE A 43 0.90 4.53 1.05
C ILE A 43 0.24 3.17 0.84
N GLY A 44 -0.64 3.07 -0.16
CA GLY A 44 -1.19 1.79 -0.63
C GLY A 44 -0.36 1.24 -1.78
N VAL A 45 -0.06 -0.06 -1.76
CA VAL A 45 0.73 -0.73 -2.80
C VAL A 45 0.02 -2.01 -3.24
N ARG A 46 -0.08 -2.20 -4.56
CA ARG A 46 -0.64 -3.41 -5.19
C ARG A 46 0.40 -4.06 -6.09
N ASP A 47 0.35 -5.38 -6.18
CA ASP A 47 1.08 -6.11 -7.21
C ASP A 47 0.61 -5.71 -8.63
N PRO A 48 1.49 -5.77 -9.65
CA PRO A 48 1.15 -5.37 -11.02
C PRO A 48 0.00 -6.15 -11.63
N MET A 49 -0.20 -7.40 -11.21
CA MET A 49 -1.29 -8.25 -11.69
C MET A 49 -2.61 -7.98 -10.96
N GLY A 50 -2.59 -7.15 -9.91
CA GLY A 50 -3.76 -6.77 -9.14
C GLY A 50 -4.45 -7.95 -8.47
N VAL A 51 -3.72 -9.05 -8.18
CA VAL A 51 -4.29 -10.33 -7.74
C VAL A 51 -5.08 -10.17 -6.46
N ARG A 52 -4.61 -9.32 -5.54
CA ARG A 52 -5.35 -8.96 -4.32
C ARG A 52 -5.98 -7.56 -4.46
N PRO A 53 -7.26 -7.40 -4.10
CA PRO A 53 -7.91 -6.09 -4.12
C PRO A 53 -7.30 -5.15 -3.08
N LEU A 54 -7.31 -3.85 -3.43
CA LEU A 54 -7.03 -2.74 -2.53
C LEU A 54 -7.91 -1.58 -2.98
N CYS A 55 -8.83 -1.19 -2.13
CA CYS A 55 -9.79 -0.12 -2.31
C CYS A 55 -9.29 1.14 -1.60
N LEU A 56 -9.41 2.28 -2.26
CA LEU A 56 -9.15 3.61 -1.71
C LEU A 56 -10.49 4.32 -1.59
N GLY A 57 -10.78 4.89 -0.43
CA GLY A 57 -11.96 5.71 -0.18
C GLY A 57 -11.63 6.90 0.69
N THR A 58 -12.66 7.68 1.00
CA THR A 58 -12.58 8.88 1.82
C THR A 58 -13.57 8.79 2.97
N VAL A 59 -13.17 9.16 4.19
CA VAL A 59 -14.07 9.27 5.35
C VAL A 59 -13.90 10.64 5.95
N ASP A 60 -15.01 11.37 6.06
CA ASP A 60 -15.01 12.79 6.45
C ASP A 60 -14.04 13.63 5.59
N ASN A 61 -12.88 13.99 6.16
CA ASN A 61 -11.80 14.75 5.50
C ASN A 61 -10.50 13.93 5.36
N GLY A 62 -10.56 12.62 5.60
CA GLY A 62 -9.41 11.71 5.60
C GLY A 62 -9.46 10.67 4.49
N TRP A 63 -8.31 10.04 4.24
CA TRP A 63 -8.16 8.92 3.30
C TRP A 63 -8.23 7.58 4.03
N VAL A 64 -8.92 6.61 3.43
CA VAL A 64 -9.04 5.24 3.94
C VAL A 64 -8.60 4.25 2.86
N ILE A 65 -7.82 3.26 3.27
CA ILE A 65 -7.39 2.16 2.39
C ILE A 65 -7.87 0.85 3.01
N ALA A 66 -8.56 0.03 2.23
CA ALA A 66 -9.11 -1.25 2.67
C ALA A 66 -8.88 -2.34 1.63
N SER A 67 -8.90 -3.61 2.05
CA SER A 67 -8.79 -4.74 1.12
C SER A 67 -10.08 -5.02 0.36
N GLU A 68 -11.23 -4.56 0.86
CA GLU A 68 -12.55 -4.81 0.28
C GLU A 68 -13.41 -3.55 0.32
N SER A 69 -14.27 -3.37 -0.69
CA SER A 69 -15.20 -2.24 -0.74
C SER A 69 -16.27 -2.31 0.34
N CYS A 70 -16.62 -3.50 0.84
CA CYS A 70 -17.54 -3.66 1.97
C CYS A 70 -17.01 -2.98 3.24
N ALA A 71 -15.68 -2.95 3.43
CA ALA A 71 -15.08 -2.21 4.55
C ALA A 71 -15.22 -0.69 4.39
N LEU A 72 -15.51 -0.21 3.17
CA LEU A 72 -15.83 1.18 2.86
C LEU A 72 -17.35 1.43 2.80
N ASP A 73 -18.20 0.43 2.97
CA ASP A 73 -19.67 0.58 2.85
C ASP A 73 -20.33 1.10 4.14
N ARG A 74 -19.55 1.84 4.95
CA ARG A 74 -20.04 2.47 6.17
C ARG A 74 -20.59 3.87 5.84
N PRO A 75 -21.73 4.28 6.43
CA PRO A 75 -22.24 5.63 6.28
C PRO A 75 -21.15 6.67 6.62
N GLY A 76 -20.88 7.60 5.70
CA GLY A 76 -19.81 8.59 5.83
C GLY A 76 -18.52 8.27 5.05
N THR A 77 -18.48 7.16 4.32
CA THR A 77 -17.38 6.80 3.42
C THR A 77 -17.79 6.98 1.95
N ILE A 78 -16.94 7.58 1.11
CA ILE A 78 -17.16 7.81 -0.34
C ILE A 78 -16.00 7.23 -1.15
#